data_AF-A0ABC9BK37-F1
#
_entry.id   AF-A0ABC9BK37-F1
#
_cell.length_a   1.000
_cell.length_b   1.000
_cell.length_c   1.000
_cell.angle_alpha   90.00
_cell.angle_beta   90.00
_cell.angle_gamma   90.00
#
_symmetry.space_group_name_H-M   'P 1'
#
loop_
_entity.id
_entity.type
_entity.pdbx_description
1 polymer ?
#
loop_
_entity_poly.entity_id
_entity_poly.type
_entity_poly.pdbx_seq_one_letter_code
_entity_poly.pdbx_strand_id
1 'polypeptide(L)' 'MASLKAATLALKVLVLGLLLLAYAGVITHAQPTCGRQVGGARCSDGFCCSYWGYCGPRGSIYCSTGCQSGPCS' A
#
# COMPACT_ATOMS: atom_id res chain seq x y z
N MET A 1 -31.77 19.77 29.69
CA MET A 1 -31.83 18.59 28.79
C MET A 1 -31.35 18.88 27.36
N ALA A 2 -31.64 20.04 26.76
CA ALA A 2 -31.18 20.39 25.40
C ALA A 2 -29.64 20.50 25.27
N SER A 3 -28.97 21.09 26.26
CA SER A 3 -27.51 21.30 26.26
C SER A 3 -26.70 19.99 26.33
N LEU A 4 -27.21 18.98 27.07
CA LEU A 4 -26.57 17.67 27.17
C LEU A 4 -26.64 16.89 25.84
N LYS A 5 -27.78 16.96 25.14
CA LYS A 5 -27.96 16.35 23.80
C LYS A 5 -27.00 16.95 22.76
N ALA A 6 -26.86 18.27 22.76
CA ALA A 6 -25.94 18.99 21.87
C ALA A 6 -24.48 18.61 22.13
N ALA A 7 -24.05 18.52 23.39
CA ALA A 7 -22.71 18.10 23.76
C ALA A 7 -22.42 16.63 23.34
N THR A 8 -23.39 15.71 23.52
CA THR A 8 -23.24 14.33 23.02
C THR A 8 -23.21 14.24 21.49
N LEU A 9 -23.93 15.10 20.77
CA LEU A 9 -23.86 15.15 19.30
C LEU A 9 -22.47 15.62 18.85
N ALA A 10 -21.97 16.71 19.43
CA ALA A 10 -20.64 17.23 19.14
C ALA A 10 -19.54 16.21 19.42
N LEU A 11 -19.60 15.51 20.57
CA LEU A 11 -18.63 14.47 20.92
C LEU A 11 -18.67 13.29 19.93
N LYS A 12 -19.87 12.84 19.53
CA LYS A 12 -20.01 11.76 18.53
C LYS A 12 -19.47 12.18 17.17
N VAL A 13 -19.72 13.41 16.72
CA VAL A 13 -19.20 13.93 15.46
C VAL A 13 -17.67 14.01 15.49
N LEU A 14 -17.08 14.48 16.59
CA LEU A 14 -15.63 14.51 16.77
C LEU A 14 -15.03 13.10 16.77
N VAL A 15 -15.62 12.15 17.49
CA VAL A 15 -15.15 10.76 17.52
C VAL A 15 -15.27 10.10 16.15
N LEU A 16 -16.40 10.26 15.45
CA LEU A 16 -16.59 9.73 14.09
C LEU A 16 -15.62 10.37 13.09
N GLY A 17 -15.37 11.67 13.19
CA GLY A 17 -14.38 12.37 12.37
C GLY A 17 -12.96 11.86 12.59
N LEU A 18 -12.56 11.65 13.85
CA LEU A 18 -11.25 11.07 14.20
C LEU A 18 -11.11 9.63 13.70
N LEU A 19 -12.17 8.81 13.81
CA LEU A 19 -12.18 7.44 13.29
C LEU A 19 -12.03 7.39 11.76
N LEU A 20 -12.70 8.29 11.03
CA LEU A 20 -12.57 8.39 9.58
C LEU A 20 -11.15 8.81 9.16
N LEU A 21 -10.54 9.77 9.87
CA LEU A 21 -9.15 10.19 9.61
C LEU A 21 -8.15 9.05 9.86
N ALA A 22 -8.34 8.29 10.94
CA ALA A 22 -7.50 7.12 11.23
C ALA A 22 -7.64 6.02 10.16
N TYR A 23 -8.85 5.79 9.64
CA TYR A 23 -9.10 4.79 8.60
C TYR A 23 -8.40 5.12 7.27
N ALA A 24 -8.26 6.40 6.92
CA ALA A 24 -7.54 6.81 5.72
C ALA A 24 -6.05 6.44 5.74
N GLY A 25 -5.43 6.38 6.93
CA GLY A 25 -4.01 6.05 7.09
C GLY A 25 -3.66 4.58 6.86
N VAL A 26 -4.66 3.68 6.83
CA VAL A 26 -4.45 2.23 6.66
C VAL A 26 -4.44 1.80 5.19
N ILE A 27 -4.68 2.71 4.24
CA ILE A 27 -4.88 2.37 2.83
C ILE A 27 -3.58 2.48 2.00
N THR A 28 -2.51 3.10 2.51
CA THR A 28 -1.26 3.31 1.75
C THR A 28 -0.23 2.21 1.97
N HIS A 29 -0.64 0.95 1.93
CA HIS A 29 0.31 -0.15 1.82
C HIS A 29 0.67 -0.33 0.36
N ALA A 30 1.92 -0.02 -0.02
CA ALA A 30 2.44 -0.50 -1.29
C ALA A 30 2.23 -2.02 -1.32
N GLN A 31 1.41 -2.50 -2.25
CA GLN A 31 1.18 -3.92 -2.46
C GLN A 31 2.12 -4.41 -3.56
N PRO A 32 2.67 -5.63 -3.43
CA PRO A 32 3.45 -6.24 -4.49
C PRO A 32 2.58 -6.38 -5.75
N THR A 33 3.19 -6.15 -6.90
CA THR A 33 2.55 -6.18 -8.23
C THR A 33 3.14 -7.25 -9.15
N CYS A 34 4.21 -7.92 -8.74
CA CYS A 34 4.84 -9.00 -9.49
C CYS A 34 5.37 -10.13 -8.58
N GLY A 35 5.76 -11.24 -9.19
CA GLY A 35 6.43 -12.34 -8.50
C GLY A 35 5.49 -13.21 -7.68
N ARG A 36 6.07 -14.05 -6.82
CA ARG A 36 5.36 -15.05 -6.02
C ARG A 36 4.29 -14.47 -5.10
N GLN A 37 4.42 -13.19 -4.72
CA GLN A 37 3.48 -12.48 -3.88
C GLN A 37 2.10 -12.30 -4.53
N VAL A 38 2.06 -12.26 -5.87
CA VAL A 38 0.83 -12.10 -6.66
C VAL A 38 0.72 -13.19 -7.73
N GLY A 39 1.00 -14.43 -7.34
CA GLY A 39 0.78 -15.60 -8.21
C GLY A 39 1.69 -15.67 -9.43
N GLY A 40 2.86 -15.05 -9.39
CA GLY A 40 3.83 -15.07 -10.48
C GLY A 40 3.58 -14.04 -11.58
N ALA A 41 2.76 -13.00 -11.32
CA ALA A 41 2.58 -11.90 -12.25
C ALA A 41 3.93 -11.29 -12.65
N ARG A 42 4.06 -10.89 -13.92
CA ARG A 42 5.30 -10.32 -14.47
C ARG A 42 5.16 -8.81 -14.68
N CYS A 43 6.29 -8.14 -14.64
CA CYS A 43 6.40 -6.74 -15.01
C CYS A 43 6.32 -6.56 -16.53
N SER A 44 6.05 -5.33 -16.97
CA SER A 44 6.16 -4.94 -18.39
C SER A 44 7.56 -5.21 -18.94
N ASP A 45 7.67 -5.31 -20.26
CA ASP A 45 8.94 -5.56 -20.94
C ASP A 45 10.02 -4.54 -20.54
N GLY A 46 11.24 -5.03 -20.31
CA GLY A 46 12.37 -4.21 -19.86
C GLY A 46 12.42 -3.94 -18.35
N PHE A 47 11.41 -4.37 -17.57
CA PHE A 47 11.38 -4.25 -16.11
C PHE A 47 11.61 -5.60 -15.42
N CYS A 48 12.38 -5.57 -14.33
CA CYS A 48 12.62 -6.73 -13.48
C CYS A 48 11.65 -6.76 -12.30
N CYS A 49 11.38 -7.96 -11.77
CA CYS A 49 10.63 -8.13 -10.55
C CYS A 49 11.58 -8.34 -9.37
N SER A 50 11.54 -7.44 -8.39
CA SER A 50 12.35 -7.55 -7.17
C SER A 50 11.94 -8.69 -6.25
N TYR A 51 12.81 -9.01 -5.30
CA TYR A 51 12.53 -9.96 -4.22
C TYR A 51 11.22 -9.67 -3.48
N TRP A 52 10.89 -8.38 -3.31
CA TRP A 52 9.69 -7.93 -2.60
C TRP A 52 8.42 -7.89 -3.45
N GLY A 53 8.52 -8.21 -4.74
CA GLY A 53 7.36 -8.26 -5.65
C GLY A 53 7.02 -6.91 -6.27
N TYR A 54 8.01 -6.03 -6.45
CA TYR A 54 7.85 -4.75 -7.16
C TYR A 54 8.66 -4.69 -8.45
N CYS A 55 8.06 -4.06 -9.46
CA CYS A 55 8.69 -3.82 -10.74
C CYS A 55 9.65 -2.62 -10.71
N GLY A 56 10.85 -2.79 -11.27
CA GLY A 56 11.81 -1.71 -11.42
C GLY A 56 12.56 -1.78 -12.76
N PRO A 57 13.10 -0.65 -13.24
CA PRO A 57 13.86 -0.63 -14.48
C PRO A 57 15.19 -1.37 -14.32
N ARG A 58 15.74 -1.88 -15.42
CA ARG A 58 17.03 -2.59 -15.43
C ARG A 58 18.15 -1.77 -14.78
N GLY A 59 19.01 -2.42 -13.99
CA GLY A 59 20.12 -1.77 -13.28
C GLY A 59 19.72 -1.03 -11.99
N SER A 60 18.45 -1.06 -11.62
CA SER A 60 17.99 -0.57 -10.31
C SER A 60 18.18 -1.62 -9.21
N ILE A 61 18.05 -1.19 -7.96
CA ILE A 61 18.07 -2.09 -6.79
C ILE A 61 17.00 -3.19 -6.86
N TYR A 62 15.93 -2.97 -7.63
CA TYR A 62 14.87 -3.95 -7.82
C TYR A 62 15.37 -5.17 -8.61
N CYS A 63 16.41 -5.01 -9.43
CA CYS A 63 16.94 -6.09 -10.28
C CYS A 63 18.13 -6.83 -9.65
N SER A 64 18.45 -6.51 -8.39
CA SER A 64 19.60 -7.07 -7.68
C SER A 64 19.29 -8.47 -7.11
N THR A 65 20.09 -8.91 -6.13
CA THR A 65 19.99 -10.22 -5.49
C THR A 65 18.55 -10.52 -5.05
N GLY A 66 18.05 -11.69 -5.45
CA GLY A 66 16.67 -12.11 -5.18
C GLY A 66 15.63 -11.62 -6.19
N CYS A 67 16.07 -11.02 -7.30
CA CYS A 67 15.20 -10.75 -8.46
C CYS A 67 14.48 -12.04 -8.91
N GLN A 68 13.16 -11.94 -9.06
CA GLN A 68 12.26 -13.08 -9.30
C GLN A 68 12.01 -13.32 -10.79
N SER A 69 12.05 -12.29 -11.64
CA SER A 69 11.79 -12.41 -13.08
C SER A 69 12.28 -11.20 -13.88
N GLY A 70 12.41 -11.38 -15.21
CA GLY A 70 12.78 -10.32 -16.13
C GLY A 70 14.31 -10.12 -16.22
N PRO A 71 14.79 -8.93 -16.58
CA PRO A 71 16.21 -8.62 -16.71
C PRO A 71 16.90 -8.45 -15.34
N CYS A 72 17.10 -9.54 -14.62
CA CYS A 72 17.90 -9.57 -13.39
C CYS A 72 19.38 -9.32 -13.72
N SER A 73 20.09 -8.61 -12.85
CA SER A 73 21.50 -8.20 -13.03
C SER A 73 22.36 -8.64 -11.86
#